data_AF-A0A447N845-F1
#
_entry.id   AF-A0A447N845-F1
#
_cell.length_a   1.000
_cell.length_b   1.000
_cell.length_c   1.000
_cell.angle_alpha   90.00
_cell.angle_beta   90.00
_cell.angle_gamma   90.00
#
_symmetry.space_group_name_H-M   'P 1'
#
loop_
_entity.id
_entity.type
_entity.pdbx_description
1 polymer ?
#
loop_
_entity_poly.entity_id
_entity_poly.type
_entity_poly.pdbx_seq_one_letter_code
_entity_poly.pdbx_strand_id
1 'polypeptide(L)'
;MQLLGRRSEETRGVDLLNIIEQDVPKMTDFGLPLPHMGWNRVYPQAGNRLFQGIEDGAYFYFVHSYAMPVNPWTIAQCNYGEPFTAAVQKDNFFGVQFHPERSGAAGAQLLKNFLEM
;
A
#
# COMPACT_ATOMS: atom_id res chain seq x y z
N MET A 1 -3.18 0.73 -6.19
CA MET A 1 -2.33 -0.48 -6.11
C MET A 1 -3.04 -1.76 -6.51
N GLN A 2 -4.22 -2.07 -5.95
CA GLN A 2 -4.82 -3.41 -6.00
C GLN A 2 -4.84 -4.07 -7.39
N LEU A 3 -5.11 -3.31 -8.47
CA LEU A 3 -5.08 -3.76 -9.86
C LEU A 3 -3.81 -4.54 -10.27
N LEU A 4 -2.66 -4.30 -9.61
CA LEU A 4 -1.42 -5.03 -9.87
C LEU A 4 -1.47 -6.50 -9.39
N GLY A 5 -2.35 -6.84 -8.45
CA GLY A 5 -2.52 -8.19 -7.92
C GLY A 5 -3.11 -9.18 -8.93
N ARG A 6 -3.36 -10.41 -8.48
CA ARG A 6 -3.97 -11.49 -9.27
C ARG A 6 -5.49 -11.42 -9.26
N ARG A 7 -6.10 -11.33 -8.08
CA ARG A 7 -7.55 -11.29 -7.88
C ARG A 7 -7.90 -10.45 -6.66
N SER A 8 -8.92 -9.62 -6.74
CA SER A 8 -9.53 -8.98 -5.56
C SER A 8 -10.75 -9.78 -5.12
N GLU A 9 -11.01 -9.90 -3.82
CA GLU A 9 -12.26 -10.46 -3.29
C GLU A 9 -13.44 -9.47 -3.34
N GLU A 10 -13.17 -8.20 -3.65
CA GLU A 10 -14.20 -7.19 -3.78
C GLU A 10 -15.21 -7.56 -4.88
N THR A 11 -16.48 -7.17 -4.71
CA THR A 11 -17.57 -7.41 -5.68
C THR A 11 -17.78 -8.89 -6.02
N ARG A 12 -17.67 -9.79 -5.02
CA ARG A 12 -17.74 -11.27 -5.17
C ARG A 12 -16.57 -11.86 -5.96
N GLY A 13 -15.53 -11.05 -6.14
CA GLY A 13 -14.24 -11.42 -6.65
C GLY A 13 -14.07 -11.19 -8.15
N VAL A 14 -12.96 -10.53 -8.50
CA VAL A 14 -12.64 -10.08 -9.86
C VAL A 14 -11.16 -10.31 -10.16
N ASP A 15 -10.88 -10.83 -11.36
CA ASP A 15 -9.50 -11.01 -11.82
C ASP A 15 -8.90 -9.66 -12.21
N LEU A 16 -7.63 -9.48 -11.89
CA LEU A 16 -6.89 -8.23 -12.04
C LEU A 16 -5.79 -8.40 -13.10
N LEU A 17 -4.77 -7.54 -13.10
CA LEU A 17 -3.73 -7.57 -14.13
C LEU A 17 -2.73 -8.73 -13.95
N ASN A 18 -2.70 -9.37 -12.79
CA ASN A 18 -1.82 -10.48 -12.45
C ASN A 18 -0.32 -10.17 -12.68
N ILE A 19 0.08 -8.92 -12.41
CA ILE A 19 1.49 -8.49 -12.48
C ILE A 19 2.23 -9.00 -11.26
N ILE A 20 1.61 -8.85 -10.08
CA ILE A 20 2.03 -9.45 -8.82
C ILE A 20 1.08 -10.62 -8.57
N GLU A 21 1.64 -11.84 -8.48
CA GLU A 21 0.88 -13.07 -8.27
C GLU A 21 0.44 -13.20 -6.80
N GLN A 22 -0.32 -12.21 -6.33
CA GLN A 22 -0.92 -12.18 -5.00
C GLN A 22 -2.35 -11.66 -5.04
N ASP A 23 -3.19 -12.28 -4.23
CA ASP A 23 -4.59 -11.88 -4.09
C ASP A 23 -4.72 -10.68 -3.14
N VAL A 24 -5.84 -9.98 -3.28
CA VAL A 24 -6.24 -8.84 -2.46
C VAL A 24 -7.52 -9.25 -1.70
N PRO A 25 -7.37 -9.96 -0.57
CA PRO A 25 -8.50 -10.37 0.26
C PRO A 25 -9.11 -9.19 1.03
N LYS A 26 -10.31 -9.41 1.57
CA LYS A 26 -10.87 -8.53 2.59
C LYS A 26 -9.99 -8.60 3.84
N MET A 27 -9.68 -7.46 4.44
CA MET A 27 -8.89 -7.43 5.67
C MET A 27 -9.67 -8.09 6.81
N THR A 28 -8.95 -8.82 7.68
CA THR A 28 -9.50 -9.26 8.95
C THR A 28 -9.53 -8.07 9.89
N ASP A 29 -10.69 -7.76 10.48
CA ASP A 29 -10.85 -6.52 11.24
C ASP A 29 -10.20 -6.57 12.63
N PHE A 30 -9.97 -7.77 13.20
CA PHE A 30 -9.50 -7.96 14.58
C PHE A 30 -10.22 -7.07 15.61
N GLY A 31 -11.50 -6.79 15.38
CA GLY A 31 -12.31 -5.90 16.22
C GLY A 31 -12.09 -4.39 16.00
N LEU A 32 -11.29 -4.00 15.02
CA LEU A 32 -11.14 -2.61 14.55
C LEU A 32 -12.23 -2.24 13.53
N PRO A 33 -12.57 -0.96 13.37
CA PRO A 33 -13.56 -0.55 12.37
C PRO A 33 -13.05 -0.75 10.93
N LEU A 34 -13.89 -1.28 10.04
CA LEU A 34 -13.64 -1.25 8.60
C LEU A 34 -14.55 -0.23 7.89
N PRO A 35 -14.07 0.46 6.84
CA PRO A 35 -12.72 0.37 6.24
C PRO A 35 -11.60 0.89 7.16
N HIS A 36 -10.37 0.39 6.96
CA HIS A 36 -9.18 1.08 7.44
C HIS A 36 -9.15 2.47 6.80
N MET A 37 -9.48 3.48 7.60
CA MET A 37 -9.70 4.85 7.14
C MET A 37 -9.02 5.85 8.07
N GLY A 38 -8.24 6.76 7.48
CA GLY A 38 -7.54 7.81 8.21
C GLY A 38 -6.04 7.77 7.99
N TRP A 39 -5.31 8.48 8.84
CA TRP A 39 -3.86 8.57 8.78
C TRP A 39 -3.23 7.40 9.54
N ASN A 40 -2.38 6.64 8.88
CA ASN A 40 -1.64 5.54 9.51
C ASN A 40 -0.17 5.56 9.11
N ARG A 41 0.69 4.96 9.95
CA ARG A 41 2.13 4.95 9.78
C ARG A 41 2.55 3.90 8.77
N VAL A 42 3.45 4.30 7.87
CA VAL A 42 4.03 3.41 6.86
C VAL A 42 5.50 3.21 7.19
N TYR A 43 5.96 1.97 7.10
CA TYR A 43 7.32 1.55 7.39
C TYR A 43 7.95 0.99 6.10
N PRO A 44 8.72 1.80 5.37
CA PRO A 44 9.40 1.39 4.15
C PRO A 44 10.54 0.42 4.43
N GLN A 45 10.87 -0.42 3.45
CA GLN A 45 12.15 -1.12 3.45
C GLN A 45 13.29 -0.11 3.37
N ALA A 46 14.35 -0.36 4.15
CA ALA A 46 15.51 0.51 4.21
C ALA A 46 16.11 0.75 2.80
N GLY A 47 16.37 2.01 2.47
CA GLY A 47 16.98 2.40 1.20
C GLY A 47 16.05 2.40 -0.01
N ASN A 48 14.74 2.19 0.14
CA ASN A 48 13.82 2.25 -1.00
C ASN A 48 13.73 3.67 -1.58
N ARG A 49 14.03 3.82 -2.88
CA ARG A 49 14.07 5.11 -3.60
C ARG A 49 12.73 5.86 -3.57
N LEU A 50 11.59 5.14 -3.56
CA LEU A 50 10.27 5.77 -3.51
C LEU A 50 10.05 6.58 -2.22
N PHE A 51 10.69 6.17 -1.13
CA PHE A 51 10.56 6.78 0.19
C PHE A 51 11.78 7.64 0.58
N GLN A 52 12.64 8.00 -0.37
CA GLN A 52 13.79 8.86 -0.10
C GLN A 52 13.35 10.22 0.49
N GLY A 53 13.96 10.61 1.61
CA GLY A 53 13.62 11.87 2.29
C GLY A 53 12.28 11.87 3.02
N ILE A 54 11.67 10.70 3.22
CA ILE A 54 10.48 10.51 4.05
C ILE A 54 10.90 9.74 5.30
N GLU A 55 10.53 10.23 6.48
CA GLU A 55 10.85 9.58 7.75
C GLU A 55 10.17 8.21 7.87
N ASP A 56 10.86 7.26 8.50
CA ASP A 56 10.26 5.97 8.84
C ASP A 56 9.08 6.15 9.81
N GLY A 57 7.96 5.49 9.53
CA GLY A 57 6.73 5.68 10.28
C GLY A 57 6.01 7.00 9.99
N ALA A 58 6.33 7.71 8.91
CA ALA A 58 5.53 8.85 8.45
C ALA A 58 4.07 8.46 8.17
N TYR A 59 3.17 9.41 8.40
CA TYR A 59 1.74 9.21 8.22
C TYR A 59 1.30 9.41 6.76
N PHE A 60 0.52 8.46 6.25
CA PHE A 60 -0.18 8.56 4.98
C PHE A 60 -1.68 8.29 5.17
N TYR A 61 -2.51 8.83 4.28
CA TYR A 61 -3.96 8.69 4.34
C TYR A 61 -4.45 7.43 3.61
N PHE A 62 -5.18 6.58 4.32
CA PHE A 62 -5.78 5.34 3.83
C PHE A 62 -7.30 5.42 3.82
N VAL A 63 -7.92 4.66 2.91
CA VAL A 63 -9.36 4.37 2.87
C VAL A 63 -9.60 3.09 2.08
N HIS A 64 -9.63 1.94 2.75
CA HIS A 64 -9.86 0.64 2.09
C HIS A 64 -10.33 -0.44 3.07
N SER A 65 -11.04 -1.46 2.57
CA SER A 65 -11.42 -2.67 3.34
C SER A 65 -10.73 -3.95 2.86
N TYR A 66 -9.95 -3.85 1.78
CA TYR A 66 -9.25 -4.94 1.14
C TYR A 66 -7.78 -4.55 0.99
N ALA A 67 -6.86 -5.47 1.22
CA ALA A 67 -5.43 -5.18 1.17
C ALA A 67 -4.64 -6.43 0.78
N MET A 68 -3.58 -6.21 -0.01
CA MET A 68 -2.65 -7.29 -0.34
C MET A 68 -1.82 -7.65 0.92
N PRO A 69 -1.69 -8.94 1.27
CA PRO A 69 -0.80 -9.37 2.34
C PRO A 69 0.65 -8.98 2.06
N VAL A 70 1.49 -8.97 3.11
CA VAL A 70 2.94 -8.80 2.94
C VAL A 70 3.49 -9.95 2.11
N ASN A 71 4.31 -9.62 1.10
CA ASN A 71 4.83 -10.57 0.12
C ASN A 71 6.22 -10.11 -0.39
N PRO A 72 6.89 -10.90 -1.26
CA PRO A 72 8.25 -10.56 -1.72
C PRO A 72 8.39 -9.22 -2.45
N TRP A 73 7.30 -8.67 -3.00
CA TRP A 73 7.28 -7.39 -3.72
C TRP A 73 6.88 -6.20 -2.83
N THR A 74 6.62 -6.43 -1.55
CA THR A 74 6.27 -5.39 -0.58
C THR A 74 7.49 -4.52 -0.29
N ILE A 75 7.44 -3.23 -0.63
CA ILE A 75 8.49 -2.26 -0.33
C ILE A 75 8.17 -1.36 0.87
N ALA A 76 6.92 -1.36 1.35
CA ALA A 76 6.55 -0.73 2.61
C ALA A 76 5.36 -1.45 3.26
N GLN A 77 5.40 -1.56 4.58
CA GLN A 77 4.35 -2.19 5.38
C GLN A 77 3.57 -1.15 6.18
N CYS A 78 2.32 -1.47 6.48
CA CYS A 78 1.50 -0.77 7.47
C CYS A 78 0.78 -1.83 8.30
N ASN A 79 0.39 -1.48 9.53
CA ASN A 79 -0.31 -2.38 10.44
C ASN A 79 -1.69 -1.81 10.78
N TYR A 80 -2.73 -2.62 10.61
CA TYR A 80 -4.09 -2.33 11.04
C TYR A 80 -4.76 -3.63 11.47
N GLY A 81 -4.59 -4.00 12.75
CA GLY A 81 -4.90 -5.33 13.27
C GLY A 81 -3.83 -6.35 12.88
N GLU A 82 -3.57 -6.49 11.59
CA GLU A 82 -2.48 -7.26 11.01
C GLU A 82 -1.60 -6.44 10.04
N PRO A 83 -0.34 -6.86 9.79
CA PRO A 83 0.51 -6.27 8.77
C PRO A 83 -0.03 -6.50 7.36
N PHE A 84 -0.04 -5.45 6.54
CA PHE A 84 -0.39 -5.53 5.12
C PHE A 84 0.58 -4.71 4.27
N THR A 85 0.50 -4.90 2.96
CA THR A 85 1.32 -4.18 2.00
C THR A 85 0.81 -2.75 1.79
N ALA A 86 1.57 -1.77 2.28
CA ALA A 86 1.28 -0.34 2.07
C ALA A 86 1.81 0.17 0.72
N ALA A 87 2.94 -0.38 0.26
CA ALA A 87 3.50 -0.12 -1.07
C ALA A 87 4.16 -1.37 -1.65
N VAL A 88 4.03 -1.56 -2.96
CA VAL A 88 4.67 -2.63 -3.75
C VAL A 88 5.58 -2.07 -4.82
N GLN A 89 6.58 -2.86 -5.19
CA GLN A 89 7.36 -2.69 -6.39
C GLN A 89 7.68 -4.04 -7.02
N LYS A 90 7.41 -4.17 -8.32
CA LYS A 90 7.90 -5.27 -9.16
C LYS A 90 8.43 -4.67 -10.46
N ASP A 91 9.73 -4.79 -10.69
CA ASP A 91 10.41 -4.14 -11.83
C ASP A 91 10.08 -2.63 -11.89
N ASN A 92 9.46 -2.18 -12.98
CA ASN A 92 9.01 -0.80 -13.19
C ASN A 92 7.58 -0.52 -12.70
N PHE A 93 6.90 -1.51 -12.10
CA PHE A 93 5.55 -1.35 -11.56
C PHE A 93 5.60 -0.93 -10.10
N PHE A 94 4.97 0.21 -9.80
CA PHE A 94 4.82 0.72 -8.45
C PHE A 94 3.34 0.82 -8.08
N GLY A 95 3.03 0.55 -6.81
CA GLY A 95 1.68 0.76 -6.30
C GLY A 95 1.70 1.10 -4.82
N VAL A 96 0.87 2.08 -4.44
CA VAL A 96 0.62 2.43 -3.03
C VAL A 96 -0.85 2.21 -2.68
N GLN A 97 -1.11 1.74 -1.46
CA GLN A 97 -2.45 1.45 -0.93
C GLN A 97 -3.07 2.70 -0.28
N PHE A 98 -2.22 3.60 0.23
CA PHE A 98 -2.60 4.94 0.65
C PHE A 98 -2.74 5.90 -0.54
N HIS A 99 -3.25 7.09 -0.27
CA HIS A 99 -3.46 8.18 -1.23
C HIS A 99 -2.39 9.26 -1.06
N PRO A 100 -1.28 9.23 -1.83
CA PRO A 100 -0.21 10.21 -1.66
C PRO A 100 -0.68 11.64 -1.95
N GLU A 101 -1.62 11.83 -2.88
CA GLU A 101 -2.25 13.12 -3.17
C GLU A 101 -3.08 13.69 -2.00
N ARG A 102 -3.44 12.85 -1.03
CA ARG A 102 -4.17 13.21 0.19
C ARG A 102 -3.31 13.15 1.45
N SER A 103 -2.00 12.92 1.31
CA SER A 103 -1.07 12.65 2.42
C SER A 103 -0.11 13.79 2.75
N GLY A 104 -0.48 15.03 2.41
CA GLY A 104 0.29 16.24 2.75
C GLY A 104 1.73 16.22 2.21
N ALA A 105 2.68 16.72 3.00
CA ALA A 105 4.08 16.85 2.58
C ALA A 105 4.74 15.49 2.31
N ALA A 106 4.47 14.46 3.13
CA ALA A 106 4.99 13.12 2.92
C ALA A 106 4.49 12.53 1.59
N GLY A 107 3.19 12.71 1.31
CA GLY A 107 2.58 12.31 0.03
C GLY A 107 3.18 13.03 -1.17
N ALA A 108 3.36 14.35 -1.08
CA ALA A 108 3.98 15.15 -2.14
C ALA A 108 5.43 14.73 -2.40
N GLN A 109 6.22 14.47 -1.34
CA GLN A 109 7.59 13.98 -1.49
C GLN A 109 7.64 12.60 -2.15
N LEU A 110 6.70 11.70 -1.82
CA LEU A 110 6.63 10.38 -2.45
C LEU A 110 6.34 10.48 -3.96
N LEU A 111 5.41 11.36 -4.35
CA LEU A 111 5.13 11.62 -5.77
C LEU A 111 6.33 12.22 -6.50
N LYS A 112 7.04 13.17 -5.86
CA LYS A 112 8.28 13.73 -6.40
C LYS A 112 9.33 12.64 -6.62
N ASN A 113 9.56 11.79 -5.63
CA ASN A 113 10.51 10.68 -5.75
C ASN A 113 10.16 9.75 -6.92
N PHE A 114 8.88 9.47 -7.14
CA PHE A 114 8.42 8.67 -8.27
C PHE A 114 8.71 9.33 -9.63
N LEU A 115 8.54 10.65 -9.74
CA LEU A 115 8.80 11.39 -10.98
C LEU A 115 10.30 11.59 -11.28
N GLU A 116 11.15 11.52 -10.26
CA GLU A 116 12.60 11.72 -10.35
C GLU A 116 13.41 10.40 -10.44
N MET A 117 12.75 9.25 -10.66
CA MET A 117 13.40 7.92 -10.67
C MET A 117 14.28 7.63 -11.88
#